data_AF-A0A7J2KDP4-F1
#
_entry.id   AF-A0A7J2KDP4-F1
#
_cell.length_a   1.000
_cell.length_b   1.000
_cell.length_c   1.000
_cell.angle_alpha   90.00
_cell.angle_beta   90.00
_cell.angle_gamma   90.00
#
_symmetry.space_group_name_H-M   'P 1'
#
loop_
_entity.id
_entity.type
_entity.pdbx_description
1 polymer ?
#
loop_
_entity_poly.entity_id
_entity_poly.type
_entity_poly.pdbx_seq_one_letter_code
_entity_poly.pdbx_strand_id
1 'polypeptide(L)'
;MKKLFPHILNRNKAILRKMGEIEHIFARARAELMNPPVKFSIELRDKGNIGFRFVKGEGKIFIPKSMLLEEDFNEIFLWFSRHLLSHIHYCPYDMKTAFELEKNAYKVCKDWNIAYLSLFFLSEMQIDFIYLPETFNEIPGHLYYRFRYKPIGFLELLYSAYLTVYQNNLPKYKVDSIIMDYGRQLAFIIFKPRPWSIKIKIIASILSKIESMMPRKMSRKKIKKYMQYFQIPVKEDATSSSINEMMETYG
;
A
#
# COMPACT_ATOMS: atom_id res chain seq x y z
N MET A 1 1.57 44.77 -31.89
CA MET A 1 0.48 43.82 -32.21
C MET A 1 0.87 42.44 -31.68
N LYS A 2 -0.03 41.83 -30.89
CA LYS A 2 -0.11 40.41 -30.46
C LYS A 2 1.01 39.80 -29.60
N LYS A 3 0.76 39.81 -28.27
CA LYS A 3 1.16 38.79 -27.30
C LYS A 3 0.71 37.39 -27.77
N LEU A 4 1.65 36.47 -27.91
CA LEU A 4 1.48 35.02 -28.14
C LEU A 4 2.69 34.40 -27.41
N PHE A 5 2.67 33.70 -26.27
CA PHE A 5 1.68 32.90 -25.57
C PHE A 5 2.02 32.91 -24.06
N PRO A 6 1.18 33.47 -23.16
CA PRO A 6 1.42 33.40 -21.71
C PRO A 6 1.03 32.04 -21.09
N HIS A 7 0.13 31.28 -21.72
CA HIS A 7 -0.52 30.13 -21.10
C HIS A 7 0.26 28.81 -21.12
N ILE A 8 1.24 28.65 -22.02
CA ILE A 8 2.05 27.41 -22.14
C ILE A 8 3.22 27.42 -21.14
N LEU A 9 3.83 28.58 -20.90
CA LEU A 9 4.87 28.76 -19.87
C LEU A 9 4.31 28.62 -18.44
N ASN A 10 3.05 29.01 -18.22
CA ASN A 10 2.43 28.98 -16.89
C ASN A 10 2.09 27.55 -16.42
N ARG A 11 1.72 26.64 -17.34
CA ARG A 11 1.48 25.22 -17.01
C ARG A 11 2.76 24.50 -16.59
N ASN A 12 3.88 24.76 -17.26
CA ASN A 12 5.17 24.15 -16.91
C ASN A 12 5.72 24.67 -15.57
N LYS A 13 5.59 25.96 -15.25
CA LYS A 13 5.96 26.47 -13.92
C LYS A 13 5.08 25.92 -12.80
N ALA A 14 3.77 25.80 -13.02
CA ALA A 14 2.86 25.24 -12.03
C ALA A 14 3.13 23.75 -11.78
N ILE A 15 3.40 22.97 -12.84
CA ILE A 15 3.78 21.55 -12.72
C ILE A 15 5.14 21.41 -12.03
N LEU A 16 6.17 22.18 -12.41
CA LEU A 16 7.48 22.15 -11.76
C LEU A 16 7.42 22.54 -10.28
N ARG A 17 6.63 23.56 -9.94
CA ARG A 17 6.38 23.95 -8.54
C ARG A 17 5.69 22.82 -7.77
N LYS A 18 4.69 22.19 -8.37
CA LYS A 18 4.01 21.03 -7.79
C LYS A 18 4.96 19.84 -7.63
N MET A 19 5.88 19.61 -8.56
CA MET A 19 6.89 18.56 -8.42
C MET A 19 7.84 18.83 -7.25
N GLY A 20 8.30 20.08 -7.07
CA GLY A 20 9.09 20.45 -5.89
C GLY A 20 8.32 20.28 -4.57
N GLU A 21 7.03 20.58 -4.55
CA GLU A 21 6.15 20.32 -3.39
C GLU A 21 6.05 18.82 -3.08
N ILE A 22 5.89 17.97 -4.11
CA ILE A 22 5.82 16.51 -3.96
C ILE A 22 7.13 15.95 -3.41
N GLU A 23 8.28 16.38 -3.94
CA GLU A 23 9.60 15.99 -3.46
C GLU A 23 9.81 16.42 -2.00
N HIS A 24 9.36 17.62 -1.63
CA HIS A 24 9.44 18.11 -0.26
C HIS A 24 8.57 17.29 0.71
N ILE A 25 7.33 16.98 0.33
CA ILE A 25 6.43 16.14 1.15
C ILE A 25 7.01 14.73 1.31
N PHE A 26 7.57 14.17 0.24
CA PHE A 26 8.21 12.86 0.30
C PHE A 26 9.44 12.88 1.22
N ALA A 27 10.29 13.90 1.11
CA ALA A 27 11.45 14.09 1.98
C ALA A 27 11.05 14.29 3.44
N ARG A 28 9.94 15.00 3.70
CA ARG A 28 9.35 15.14 5.03
C ARG A 28 8.91 13.78 5.59
N ALA A 29 8.12 13.00 4.85
CA ALA A 29 7.69 11.67 5.29
C ALA A 29 8.88 10.75 5.62
N ARG A 30 9.94 10.84 4.82
CA ARG A 30 11.19 10.10 5.04
C ARG A 30 11.89 10.54 6.34
N ALA A 31 11.99 11.85 6.58
CA ALA A 31 12.58 12.37 7.80
C ALA A 31 11.77 12.01 9.05
N GLU A 32 10.44 12.09 8.99
CA GLU A 32 9.54 11.71 10.08
C GLU A 32 9.70 10.23 10.48
N LEU A 33 9.93 9.35 9.49
CA LEU A 33 10.13 7.92 9.70
C LEU A 33 11.60 7.53 9.88
N MET A 34 12.54 8.50 9.92
CA MET A 34 13.98 8.27 10.03
C MET A 34 14.55 7.30 8.98
N ASN A 35 13.97 7.35 7.78
CA ASN A 35 14.29 6.40 6.72
C ASN A 35 15.53 6.82 5.89
N PRO A 36 16.41 5.87 5.51
CA PRO A 36 17.56 6.17 4.67
C PRO A 36 17.13 6.71 3.29
N PRO A 37 18.04 7.36 2.54
CA PRO A 37 17.73 7.83 1.19
C PRO A 37 17.23 6.70 0.29
N VAL A 38 16.12 6.94 -0.41
CA VAL A 38 15.56 6.01 -1.40
C VAL A 38 15.38 6.74 -2.71
N LYS A 39 15.74 6.08 -3.82
CA LYS A 39 15.57 6.62 -5.16
C LYS A 39 14.12 6.45 -5.60
N PHE A 40 13.48 7.56 -5.94
CA PHE A 40 12.13 7.56 -6.51
C PHE A 40 12.03 8.41 -7.76
N SER A 41 11.16 7.96 -8.68
CA SER A 41 10.68 8.74 -9.82
C SER A 41 9.17 8.91 -9.77
N ILE A 42 8.69 10.09 -10.18
CA ILE A 42 7.27 10.43 -10.23
C ILE A 42 6.80 10.35 -11.68
N GLU A 43 5.73 9.60 -11.92
CA GLU A 43 5.04 9.52 -13.21
C GLU A 43 3.62 10.07 -13.08
N LEU A 44 3.34 11.16 -13.80
CA LEU A 44 2.00 11.74 -13.86
C LEU A 44 1.14 11.01 -14.89
N ARG A 45 -0.05 10.56 -14.46
CA ARG A 45 -1.02 9.83 -15.30
C ARG A 45 -2.30 10.61 -15.50
N ASP A 46 -2.97 10.43 -16.63
CA ASP A 46 -4.24 11.12 -16.86
C ASP A 46 -5.40 10.52 -16.04
N LYS A 47 -5.35 9.22 -15.73
CA LYS A 47 -6.39 8.48 -15.00
C LYS A 47 -5.77 7.45 -14.06
N GLY A 48 -6.55 7.04 -13.06
CA GLY A 48 -6.20 5.99 -12.10
C GLY A 48 -6.21 6.49 -10.67
N ASN A 49 -5.67 5.68 -9.77
CA ASN A 49 -5.40 6.07 -8.39
C ASN A 49 -3.91 6.31 -8.22
N ILE A 50 -3.55 6.97 -7.11
CA ILE A 50 -2.16 6.96 -6.66
C ILE A 50 -1.72 5.52 -6.43
N GLY A 51 -0.48 5.22 -6.77
CA GLY A 51 0.07 3.89 -6.58
C GLY A 51 1.59 3.92 -6.70
N PHE A 52 2.21 2.79 -6.44
CA PHE A 52 3.65 2.69 -6.50
C PHE A 52 4.09 1.35 -7.09
N ARG A 53 5.33 1.32 -7.54
CA ARG A 53 6.02 0.10 -7.93
C ARG A 53 7.46 0.18 -7.50
N PHE A 54 8.01 -0.90 -7.00
CA PHE A 54 9.44 -0.97 -6.70
C PHE A 54 10.08 -1.95 -7.68
N VAL A 55 11.04 -1.49 -8.47
CA VAL A 55 11.71 -2.33 -9.48
C VAL A 55 13.19 -2.04 -9.45
N LYS A 56 14.01 -3.07 -9.21
CA LYS A 56 15.48 -2.98 -9.28
C LYS A 56 16.05 -1.84 -8.43
N GLY A 57 15.54 -1.65 -7.22
CA GLY A 57 16.05 -0.63 -6.28
C GLY A 57 15.57 0.80 -6.57
N GLU A 58 14.69 1.01 -7.55
CA GLU A 58 14.04 2.30 -7.79
C GLU A 58 12.53 2.20 -7.56
N GLY A 59 12.01 3.11 -6.75
CA GLY A 59 10.58 3.27 -6.56
C GLY A 59 9.97 4.19 -7.62
N LYS A 60 8.88 3.78 -8.23
CA LYS A 60 8.12 4.59 -9.19
C LYS A 60 6.75 4.91 -8.60
N ILE A 61 6.48 6.19 -8.34
CA ILE A 61 5.21 6.67 -7.81
C ILE A 61 4.35 7.17 -8.98
N PHE A 62 3.13 6.68 -9.07
CA PHE A 62 2.16 7.07 -10.09
C PHE A 62 1.15 8.03 -9.47
N ILE A 63 1.02 9.24 -10.01
CA ILE A 63 0.08 10.25 -9.51
C ILE A 63 -0.88 10.67 -10.63
N PRO A 64 -2.21 10.52 -10.44
CA PRO A 64 -3.18 11.07 -11.38
C PRO A 64 -3.09 12.59 -11.42
N LYS A 65 -3.04 13.19 -12.60
CA LYS A 65 -2.97 14.66 -12.78
C LYS A 65 -4.16 15.37 -12.13
N SER A 66 -5.34 14.75 -12.12
CA SER A 66 -6.53 15.29 -11.45
C SER A 66 -6.32 15.45 -9.95
N MET A 67 -5.54 14.57 -9.33
CA MET A 67 -5.26 14.57 -7.90
C MET A 67 -4.43 15.78 -7.48
N LEU A 68 -3.55 16.30 -8.36
CA LEU A 68 -2.74 17.49 -8.10
C LEU A 68 -3.56 18.77 -7.90
N LEU A 69 -4.83 18.74 -8.28
CA LEU A 69 -5.78 19.85 -8.18
C LEU A 69 -6.69 19.73 -6.95
N GLU A 70 -6.63 18.61 -6.22
CA GLU A 70 -7.42 18.39 -5.00
C GLU A 70 -6.84 19.23 -3.85
N GLU A 71 -7.70 19.87 -3.06
CA GLU A 71 -7.27 20.77 -1.97
C GLU A 71 -6.48 20.03 -0.88
N ASP A 72 -6.85 18.77 -0.63
CA ASP A 72 -6.25 17.86 0.34
C ASP A 72 -5.09 17.04 -0.24
N PHE A 73 -4.64 17.33 -1.47
CA PHE A 73 -3.57 16.59 -2.15
C PHE A 73 -2.33 16.40 -1.28
N ASN A 74 -1.84 17.48 -0.67
CA ASN A 74 -0.60 17.46 0.08
C ASN A 74 -0.70 16.51 1.28
N GLU A 75 -1.84 16.50 1.96
CA GLU A 75 -2.09 15.67 3.13
C GLU A 75 -2.25 14.20 2.73
N ILE A 76 -3.03 13.92 1.67
CA ILE A 76 -3.16 12.57 1.14
C ILE A 76 -1.79 12.03 0.70
N PHE A 77 -1.00 12.85 0.00
CA PHE A 77 0.30 12.46 -0.52
C PHE A 77 1.32 12.22 0.61
N LEU A 78 1.25 13.01 1.69
CA LEU A 78 2.06 12.80 2.89
C LEU A 78 1.76 11.44 3.53
N TRP A 79 0.48 11.14 3.80
CA TRP A 79 0.08 9.85 4.35
C TRP A 79 0.39 8.68 3.43
N PHE A 80 0.18 8.84 2.13
CA PHE A 80 0.56 7.84 1.14
C PHE A 80 2.08 7.58 1.18
N SER A 81 2.89 8.63 1.31
CA SER A 81 4.35 8.51 1.40
C SER A 81 4.77 7.81 2.68
N ARG A 82 4.16 8.13 3.83
CA ARG A 82 4.39 7.43 5.11
C ARG A 82 4.09 5.94 5.01
N HIS A 83 2.92 5.60 4.46
CA HIS A 83 2.52 4.21 4.23
C HIS A 83 3.48 3.47 3.29
N LEU A 84 3.80 4.07 2.13
CA LEU A 84 4.73 3.53 1.16
C LEU A 84 6.12 3.26 1.76
N LEU A 85 6.67 4.25 2.45
CA LEU A 85 7.99 4.15 3.07
C LEU A 85 8.02 3.08 4.17
N SER A 86 6.91 2.87 4.89
CA SER A 86 6.80 1.78 5.87
C SER A 86 6.94 0.40 5.21
N HIS A 87 6.35 0.22 4.02
CA HIS A 87 6.53 -1.01 3.25
C HIS A 87 7.95 -1.22 2.73
N ILE A 88 8.64 -0.15 2.32
CA ILE A 88 9.98 -0.24 1.70
C ILE A 88 11.08 -0.41 2.75
N HIS A 89 10.95 0.27 3.88
CA HIS A 89 11.92 0.15 4.98
C HIS A 89 11.57 -0.97 5.94
N TYR A 90 10.67 -1.86 5.51
CA TYR A 90 10.42 -3.10 6.21
C TYR A 90 10.07 -2.83 7.69
N CYS A 91 9.22 -1.82 7.90
CA CYS A 91 8.68 -1.49 9.19
C CYS A 91 7.20 -1.89 9.20
N PRO A 92 6.77 -2.85 10.04
CA PRO A 92 7.47 -3.36 11.22
C PRO A 92 8.33 -4.63 11.02
N TYR A 93 8.42 -5.20 9.83
CA TYR A 93 9.12 -6.48 9.58
C TYR A 93 10.16 -6.34 8.46
N ASP A 94 11.37 -6.89 8.62
CA ASP A 94 12.43 -6.87 7.59
C ASP A 94 12.08 -7.71 6.32
N MET A 95 12.85 -7.58 5.23
CA MET A 95 12.62 -8.33 3.97
C MET A 95 12.69 -9.86 4.15
N LYS A 96 13.63 -10.34 4.97
CA LYS A 96 13.81 -11.77 5.26
C LYS A 96 12.60 -12.29 6.04
N THR A 97 12.11 -11.51 6.99
CA THR A 97 10.89 -11.77 7.74
C THR A 97 9.68 -11.79 6.81
N ALA A 98 9.55 -10.84 5.88
CA ALA A 98 8.48 -10.84 4.87
C ALA A 98 8.47 -12.14 4.05
N PHE A 99 9.63 -12.58 3.57
CA PHE A 99 9.78 -13.81 2.79
C PHE A 99 9.47 -15.07 3.62
N GLU A 100 9.92 -15.14 4.87
CA GLU A 100 9.60 -16.27 5.76
C GLU A 100 8.11 -16.31 6.14
N LEU A 101 7.48 -15.15 6.30
CA LEU A 101 6.03 -15.05 6.48
C LEU A 101 5.29 -15.58 5.25
N GLU A 102 5.69 -15.16 4.04
CA GLU A 102 5.11 -15.66 2.79
C GLU A 102 5.25 -17.19 2.66
N LYS A 103 6.44 -17.75 2.94
CA LYS A 103 6.62 -19.22 2.99
C LYS A 103 5.70 -19.89 3.99
N ASN A 104 5.48 -19.28 5.15
CA ASN A 104 4.56 -19.80 6.16
C ASN A 104 3.11 -19.78 5.67
N ALA A 105 2.71 -18.76 4.91
CA ALA A 105 1.43 -18.71 4.24
C ALA A 105 1.32 -19.81 3.17
N TYR A 106 2.34 -19.97 2.32
CA TYR A 106 2.39 -21.01 1.29
C TYR A 106 2.25 -22.42 1.87
N LYS A 107 2.86 -22.70 3.03
CA LYS A 107 2.73 -24.00 3.72
C LYS A 107 1.25 -24.35 4.01
N VAL A 108 0.40 -23.35 4.21
CA VAL A 108 -1.04 -23.48 4.50
C VAL A 108 -1.88 -23.54 3.22
N CYS A 109 -1.73 -22.57 2.33
CA CYS A 109 -2.60 -22.43 1.16
C CYS A 109 -2.15 -23.25 -0.06
N LYS A 110 -0.86 -23.65 -0.11
CA LYS A 110 -0.23 -24.32 -1.26
C LYS A 110 -0.36 -23.56 -2.59
N ASP A 111 -0.57 -22.24 -2.54
CA ASP A 111 -0.63 -21.34 -3.71
C ASP A 111 0.15 -20.06 -3.42
N TRP A 112 1.20 -19.79 -4.20
CA TRP A 112 2.03 -18.59 -4.05
C TRP A 112 1.26 -17.29 -4.24
N ASN A 113 0.22 -17.25 -5.08
CA ASN A 113 -0.59 -16.04 -5.24
C ASN A 113 -1.37 -15.72 -3.97
N ILE A 114 -1.91 -16.74 -3.30
CA ILE A 114 -2.62 -16.58 -2.02
C ILE A 114 -1.62 -16.31 -0.89
N ALA A 115 -0.43 -16.92 -0.93
CA ALA A 115 0.63 -16.65 0.03
C ALA A 115 1.08 -15.17 -0.01
N TYR A 116 1.39 -14.67 -1.21
CA TYR A 116 1.74 -13.27 -1.43
C TYR A 116 0.58 -12.33 -1.05
N LEU A 117 -0.66 -12.71 -1.40
CA LEU A 117 -1.83 -11.93 -0.98
C LEU A 117 -2.02 -11.93 0.55
N SER A 118 -1.67 -13.02 1.23
CA SER A 118 -1.73 -13.09 2.70
C SER A 118 -0.71 -12.17 3.34
N LEU A 119 0.51 -12.12 2.78
CA LEU A 119 1.52 -11.15 3.18
C LEU A 119 1.00 -9.73 2.95
N PHE A 120 0.46 -9.45 1.77
CA PHE A 120 -0.17 -8.18 1.45
C PHE A 120 -1.20 -7.74 2.50
N PHE A 121 -2.18 -8.58 2.81
CA PHE A 121 -3.19 -8.27 3.82
C PHE A 121 -2.57 -8.04 5.20
N LEU A 122 -1.66 -8.91 5.64
CA LEU A 122 -1.00 -8.75 6.93
C LEU A 122 -0.29 -7.40 7.01
N SER A 123 0.55 -7.12 6.03
CA SER A 123 1.40 -5.94 5.96
C SER A 123 0.63 -4.63 5.92
N GLU A 124 -0.35 -4.53 5.03
CA GLU A 124 -1.19 -3.34 4.88
C GLU A 124 -1.90 -3.02 6.20
N MET A 125 -2.50 -4.04 6.82
CA MET A 125 -3.21 -3.87 8.08
C MET A 125 -2.26 -3.64 9.27
N GLN A 126 -1.09 -4.27 9.32
CA GLN A 126 -0.11 -3.98 10.39
C GLN A 126 0.36 -2.53 10.31
N ILE A 127 0.63 -2.02 9.11
CA ILE A 127 1.06 -0.63 8.92
C ILE A 127 -0.06 0.33 9.27
N ASP A 128 -1.25 0.11 8.70
CA ASP A 128 -2.32 1.09 8.84
C ASP A 128 -3.13 0.96 10.12
N PHE A 129 -3.15 -0.18 10.81
CA PHE A 129 -3.89 -0.36 12.07
C PHE A 129 -3.03 -0.21 13.32
N ILE A 130 -1.71 -0.41 13.20
CA ILE A 130 -0.80 -0.44 14.36
C ILE A 130 0.28 0.61 14.17
N TYR A 131 1.19 0.40 13.21
CA TYR A 131 2.43 1.18 13.12
C TYR A 131 2.21 2.68 12.93
N LEU A 132 1.44 3.08 11.90
CA LEU A 132 1.20 4.48 11.60
C LEU A 132 0.35 5.17 12.68
N PRO A 133 -0.77 4.58 13.17
CA PRO A 133 -1.49 5.12 14.31
C PRO A 133 -0.63 5.29 15.57
N GLU A 134 0.22 4.32 15.91
CA GLU A 134 1.09 4.43 17.09
C GLU A 134 2.18 5.49 16.90
N THR A 135 2.70 5.66 15.68
CA THR A 135 3.75 6.63 15.38
C THR A 135 3.24 8.06 15.37
N PHE A 136 2.07 8.31 14.79
CA PHE A 136 1.54 9.66 14.55
C PHE A 136 0.33 10.03 15.42
N ASN A 137 -0.21 9.07 16.19
CA ASN A 137 -1.42 9.25 17.01
C ASN A 137 -2.64 9.74 16.20
N GLU A 138 -2.71 9.35 14.93
CA GLU A 138 -3.73 9.78 13.96
C GLU A 138 -4.15 8.61 13.06
N ILE A 139 -5.38 8.68 12.53
CA ILE A 139 -5.86 7.71 11.53
C ILE A 139 -5.15 8.00 10.20
N PRO A 140 -4.62 6.98 9.48
CA PRO A 140 -3.94 7.21 8.22
C PRO A 140 -4.84 7.90 7.18
N GLY A 141 -4.50 9.15 6.83
CA GLY A 141 -5.33 10.01 5.97
C GLY A 141 -5.48 9.51 4.53
N HIS A 142 -4.52 8.71 4.03
CA HIS A 142 -4.58 8.14 2.68
C HIS A 142 -5.77 7.18 2.47
N LEU A 143 -6.37 6.67 3.55
CA LEU A 143 -7.45 5.70 3.49
C LEU A 143 -8.74 6.28 2.91
N TYR A 144 -9.01 7.56 3.20
CA TYR A 144 -10.15 8.27 2.62
C TYR A 144 -10.03 8.28 1.09
N TYR A 145 -8.86 8.64 0.57
CA TYR A 145 -8.59 8.63 -0.86
C TYR A 145 -8.62 7.22 -1.45
N ARG A 146 -7.99 6.25 -0.77
CA ARG A 146 -7.94 4.86 -1.22
C ARG A 146 -9.32 4.24 -1.43
N PHE A 147 -10.25 4.53 -0.52
CA PHE A 147 -11.62 4.00 -0.54
C PHE A 147 -12.66 5.02 -1.02
N ARG A 148 -12.24 6.10 -1.68
CA ARG A 148 -13.14 7.12 -2.28
C ARG A 148 -14.08 6.55 -3.35
N TYR A 149 -13.72 5.40 -3.91
CA TYR A 149 -14.56 4.62 -4.81
C TYR A 149 -14.80 3.22 -4.26
N LYS A 150 -15.95 2.65 -4.61
CA LYS A 150 -16.32 1.29 -4.18
C LYS A 150 -15.23 0.28 -4.60
N PRO A 151 -14.61 -0.42 -3.65
CA PRO A 151 -13.58 -1.41 -3.94
C PRO A 151 -14.20 -2.65 -4.61
N ILE A 152 -13.39 -3.35 -5.42
CA ILE A 152 -13.82 -4.53 -6.17
C ILE A 152 -12.84 -5.70 -5.99
N GLY A 153 -13.35 -6.92 -6.13
CA GLY A 153 -12.54 -8.14 -5.99
C GLY A 153 -12.03 -8.31 -4.56
N PHE A 154 -10.78 -8.75 -4.38
CA PHE A 154 -10.18 -8.92 -3.05
C PHE A 154 -10.08 -7.61 -2.26
N LEU A 155 -10.04 -6.44 -2.92
CA LEU A 155 -9.99 -5.15 -2.22
C LEU A 155 -11.29 -4.88 -1.44
N GLU A 156 -12.41 -5.51 -1.80
CA GLU A 156 -13.65 -5.41 -1.04
C GLU A 156 -13.52 -6.09 0.34
N LEU A 157 -12.74 -7.17 0.41
CA LEU A 157 -12.41 -7.85 1.65
C LEU A 157 -11.45 -7.00 2.50
N LEU A 158 -10.42 -6.42 1.88
CA LEU A 158 -9.51 -5.51 2.57
C LEU A 158 -10.29 -4.32 3.13
N TYR A 159 -11.10 -3.66 2.30
CA TYR A 159 -11.99 -2.57 2.74
C TYR A 159 -12.88 -2.97 3.90
N SER A 160 -13.41 -4.19 3.94
CA SER A 160 -14.25 -4.65 5.04
C SER A 160 -13.48 -4.75 6.36
N ALA A 161 -12.19 -5.12 6.31
CA ALA A 161 -11.31 -5.07 7.47
C ALA A 161 -11.07 -3.62 7.92
N TYR A 162 -10.77 -2.70 6.99
CA TYR A 162 -10.57 -1.28 7.30
C TYR A 162 -11.83 -0.61 7.83
N LEU A 163 -13.00 -0.92 7.25
CA LEU A 163 -14.27 -0.42 7.72
C LEU A 163 -14.55 -0.90 9.14
N THR A 164 -14.11 -2.09 9.54
CA THR A 164 -14.27 -2.58 10.92
C THR A 164 -13.54 -1.70 11.93
N VAL A 165 -12.36 -1.19 11.57
CA VAL A 165 -11.49 -0.38 12.45
C VAL A 165 -11.83 1.11 12.37
N TYR A 166 -12.06 1.63 11.16
CA TYR A 166 -12.21 3.06 10.86
C TYR A 166 -13.63 3.42 10.40
N GLN A 167 -14.64 2.87 11.07
CA GLN A 167 -16.07 2.95 10.69
C GLN A 167 -16.57 4.37 10.36
N ASN A 168 -16.09 5.36 11.10
CA ASN A 168 -16.55 6.74 11.00
C ASN A 168 -15.75 7.57 9.99
N ASN A 169 -14.64 7.03 9.46
CA ASN A 169 -13.70 7.77 8.63
C ASN A 169 -13.68 7.30 7.17
N LEU A 170 -14.45 6.25 6.85
CA LEU A 170 -14.51 5.66 5.51
C LEU A 170 -15.91 5.78 4.90
N PRO A 171 -16.01 5.98 3.57
CA PRO A 171 -17.29 5.90 2.86
C PRO A 171 -17.96 4.55 3.10
N LYS A 172 -19.28 4.53 3.28
CA LYS A 172 -20.06 3.30 3.54
C LYS A 172 -20.64 2.76 2.23
N TYR A 173 -20.09 1.64 1.75
CA TYR A 173 -20.62 0.93 0.60
C TYR A 173 -21.37 -0.34 1.00
N LYS A 174 -22.36 -0.74 0.20
CA LYS A 174 -22.99 -2.06 0.34
C LYS A 174 -21.99 -3.15 -0.08
N VAL A 175 -21.64 -4.00 0.89
CA VAL A 175 -20.74 -5.16 0.73
C VAL A 175 -21.49 -6.44 1.08
N ASP A 176 -21.10 -7.54 0.45
CA ASP A 176 -21.62 -8.87 0.76
C ASP A 176 -21.37 -9.23 2.24
N SER A 177 -22.38 -9.81 2.92
CA SER A 177 -22.28 -10.09 4.36
C SER A 177 -21.17 -11.08 4.72
N ILE A 178 -20.88 -12.04 3.84
CA ILE A 178 -19.79 -13.01 4.04
C ILE A 178 -18.44 -12.28 3.95
N ILE A 179 -18.29 -11.39 2.98
CA ILE A 179 -17.07 -10.56 2.85
C ILE A 179 -16.90 -9.63 4.05
N MET A 180 -17.99 -9.04 4.55
CA MET A 180 -17.96 -8.19 5.73
C MET A 180 -17.51 -8.96 6.97
N ASP A 181 -18.04 -10.16 7.18
CA ASP A 181 -17.68 -11.02 8.31
C ASP A 181 -16.20 -11.44 8.25
N TYR A 182 -15.72 -11.89 7.09
CA TYR A 182 -14.31 -12.23 6.93
C TYR A 182 -13.38 -11.02 7.07
N GLY A 183 -13.79 -9.84 6.58
CA GLY A 183 -13.03 -8.61 6.78
C GLY A 183 -12.89 -8.28 8.27
N ARG A 184 -13.97 -8.41 9.03
CA ARG A 184 -13.96 -8.26 10.49
C ARG A 184 -13.03 -9.25 11.17
N GLN A 185 -13.07 -10.53 10.77
CA GLN A 185 -12.16 -11.56 11.30
C GLN A 185 -10.69 -11.21 11.02
N LEU A 186 -10.37 -10.75 9.81
CA LEU A 186 -9.03 -10.31 9.44
C LEU A 186 -8.54 -9.15 10.31
N ALA A 187 -9.37 -8.12 10.50
CA ALA A 187 -9.04 -7.01 11.40
C ALA A 187 -8.77 -7.50 12.83
N PHE A 188 -9.61 -8.38 13.38
CA PHE A 188 -9.39 -8.92 14.71
C PHE A 188 -8.08 -9.69 14.86
N ILE A 189 -7.69 -10.47 13.85
CA ILE A 189 -6.42 -11.23 13.86
C ILE A 189 -5.23 -10.29 14.04
N ILE A 190 -5.27 -9.10 13.43
CA ILE A 190 -4.19 -8.12 13.49
C ILE A 190 -3.97 -7.60 14.90
N PHE A 191 -5.03 -7.32 15.64
CA PHE A 191 -4.95 -6.84 17.03
C PHE A 191 -4.67 -7.93 18.07
N LYS A 192 -4.77 -9.22 17.73
CA LYS A 192 -4.46 -10.28 18.69
C LYS A 192 -2.95 -10.29 19.02
N PRO A 193 -2.56 -10.49 20.30
CA PRO A 193 -1.16 -10.64 20.69
C PRO A 193 -0.66 -12.05 20.31
N ARG A 194 -0.48 -12.28 19.02
CA ARG A 194 0.03 -13.53 18.44
C ARG A 194 1.24 -13.21 17.55
N PRO A 195 2.22 -14.12 17.45
CA PRO A 195 3.31 -13.99 16.49
C PRO A 195 2.79 -13.81 15.05
N TRP A 196 3.48 -13.00 14.24
CA TRP A 196 3.13 -12.80 12.83
C TRP A 196 3.08 -14.10 12.04
N SER A 197 3.96 -15.06 12.36
CA SER A 197 3.97 -16.39 11.75
C SER A 197 2.67 -17.19 11.98
N ILE A 198 1.97 -16.94 13.08
CA ILE A 198 0.64 -17.51 13.34
C ILE A 198 -0.43 -16.69 12.62
N LYS A 199 -0.39 -15.35 12.74
CA LYS A 199 -1.36 -14.45 12.08
C LYS A 199 -1.42 -14.72 10.58
N ILE A 200 -0.27 -14.84 9.90
CA ILE A 200 -0.23 -15.04 8.46
C ILE A 200 -0.79 -16.39 8.02
N LYS A 201 -0.60 -17.45 8.83
CA LYS A 201 -1.21 -18.76 8.56
C LYS A 201 -2.73 -18.69 8.64
N ILE A 202 -3.27 -17.97 9.63
CA ILE A 202 -4.73 -17.79 9.76
C ILE A 202 -5.27 -16.95 8.60
N ILE A 203 -4.59 -15.86 8.24
CA ILE A 203 -4.95 -15.03 7.08
C ILE A 203 -4.96 -15.89 5.80
N ALA A 204 -3.93 -16.72 5.59
CA ALA A 204 -3.85 -17.61 4.44
C ALA A 204 -5.02 -18.61 4.40
N SER A 205 -5.37 -19.22 5.53
CA SER A 205 -6.55 -20.10 5.61
C SER A 205 -7.85 -19.37 5.25
N ILE A 206 -8.03 -18.14 5.74
CA ILE A 206 -9.21 -17.32 5.41
C ILE A 206 -9.25 -17.00 3.91
N LEU A 207 -8.14 -16.54 3.34
CA LEU A 207 -8.08 -16.18 1.92
C LEU A 207 -8.30 -17.39 1.00
N SER A 208 -7.74 -18.56 1.33
CA SER A 208 -8.02 -19.81 0.60
C SER A 208 -9.49 -20.21 0.67
N LYS A 209 -10.14 -20.04 1.82
CA LYS A 209 -11.57 -20.34 1.97
C LYS A 209 -12.44 -19.36 1.17
N ILE A 210 -12.07 -18.09 1.12
CA ILE A 210 -12.78 -17.09 0.29
C ILE A 210 -12.55 -17.35 -1.19
N GLU A 211 -11.34 -17.76 -1.59
CA GLU A 211 -11.06 -18.13 -2.97
C GLU A 211 -11.94 -19.31 -3.43
N SER A 212 -12.11 -20.33 -2.59
CA SER A 212 -12.96 -21.48 -2.92
C SER A 212 -14.45 -21.12 -2.95
N MET A 213 -14.92 -20.26 -2.04
CA MET A 213 -16.32 -19.83 -1.99
C MET A 213 -16.67 -18.79 -3.07
N MET A 214 -15.72 -17.91 -3.42
CA MET A 214 -15.96 -16.72 -4.26
C MET A 214 -14.85 -16.52 -5.31
N PRO A 215 -14.59 -17.51 -6.19
CA PRO A 215 -13.43 -17.50 -7.09
C PRO A 215 -13.43 -16.32 -8.07
N ARG A 216 -14.60 -15.79 -8.43
CA ARG A 216 -14.72 -14.60 -9.31
C ARG A 216 -14.22 -13.31 -8.66
N LYS A 217 -14.30 -13.19 -7.32
CA LYS A 217 -13.77 -12.05 -6.56
C LYS A 217 -12.25 -12.18 -6.33
N MET A 218 -11.76 -13.40 -6.21
CA MET A 218 -10.35 -13.76 -5.99
C MET A 218 -9.62 -14.18 -7.27
N SER A 219 -10.08 -13.77 -8.46
CA SER A 219 -9.48 -14.29 -9.69
C SER A 219 -8.01 -13.86 -9.82
N ARG A 220 -7.13 -14.81 -10.13
CA ARG A 220 -5.67 -14.59 -10.28
C ARG A 220 -5.34 -13.41 -11.20
N LYS A 221 -6.08 -13.25 -12.30
CA LYS A 221 -5.93 -12.12 -13.24
C LYS A 221 -6.21 -10.77 -12.57
N LYS A 222 -7.23 -10.69 -11.70
CA LYS A 222 -7.54 -9.47 -10.95
C LYS A 222 -6.49 -9.21 -9.87
N ILE A 223 -6.08 -10.25 -9.14
CA ILE A 223 -5.02 -10.15 -8.12
C ILE A 223 -3.76 -9.56 -8.75
N LYS A 224 -3.22 -10.19 -9.81
CA LYS A 224 -2.02 -9.68 -10.51
C LYS A 224 -2.19 -8.24 -11.01
N LYS A 225 -3.37 -7.90 -11.56
CA LYS A 225 -3.65 -6.54 -12.06
C LYS A 225 -3.62 -5.49 -10.95
N TYR A 226 -4.04 -5.80 -9.73
CA TYR A 226 -3.98 -4.83 -8.63
C TYR A 226 -2.59 -4.81 -8.00
N MET A 227 -1.98 -5.98 -7.82
CA MET A 227 -0.68 -6.07 -7.15
C MET A 227 0.43 -5.36 -7.91
N GLN A 228 0.33 -5.18 -9.23
CA GLN A 228 1.30 -4.38 -10.00
C GLN A 228 1.42 -2.89 -9.56
N TYR A 229 0.51 -2.40 -8.71
CA TYR A 229 0.46 -1.02 -8.21
C TYR A 229 0.54 -0.89 -6.68
N PHE A 230 0.60 -2.03 -5.97
CA PHE A 230 0.68 -2.14 -4.51
C PHE A 230 1.67 -3.25 -4.15
N GLN A 231 2.85 -3.23 -4.77
CA GLN A 231 3.83 -4.28 -4.57
C GLN A 231 4.49 -4.12 -3.20
N ILE A 232 4.38 -5.13 -2.35
CA ILE A 232 5.30 -5.25 -1.23
C ILE A 232 6.63 -5.72 -1.80
N PRO A 233 7.71 -4.95 -1.66
CA PRO A 233 9.02 -5.36 -2.15
C PRO A 233 9.44 -6.64 -1.40
N VAL A 234 9.68 -7.69 -2.15
CA VAL A 234 10.26 -8.96 -1.66
C VAL A 234 11.69 -9.13 -2.20
N LYS A 235 12.43 -10.14 -1.74
CA LYS A 235 13.83 -10.41 -2.17
C LYS A 235 14.04 -10.34 -3.67
N GLU A 236 13.06 -10.80 -4.42
CA GLU A 236 13.06 -10.87 -5.88
C GLU A 236 13.05 -9.49 -6.56
N ASP A 237 12.63 -8.44 -5.85
CA ASP A 237 12.49 -7.07 -6.38
C ASP A 237 13.74 -6.20 -6.13
N ALA A 238 14.68 -6.66 -5.29
CA ALA A 238 15.91 -5.94 -4.96
C ALA A 238 17.07 -6.32 -5.90
N THR A 239 17.95 -5.35 -6.17
CA THR A 239 19.21 -5.65 -6.87
C THR A 239 20.14 -6.44 -5.97
N SER A 240 21.08 -7.20 -6.54
CA SER A 240 22.10 -7.92 -5.78
C SER A 240 22.92 -7.00 -4.86
N SER A 241 23.21 -5.78 -5.29
CA SER A 241 23.87 -4.75 -4.46
C SER A 241 22.99 -4.30 -3.29
N SER A 242 21.70 -4.02 -3.56
CA SER A 242 20.75 -3.61 -2.53
C SER A 242 20.48 -4.73 -1.52
N ILE A 243 20.47 -5.99 -1.96
CA ILE A 243 20.38 -7.15 -1.07
C ILE A 243 21.59 -7.20 -0.14
N ASN A 244 22.79 -6.94 -0.67
CA ASN A 244 24.02 -6.94 0.14
C ASN A 244 24.06 -5.76 1.13
N GLU A 245 23.71 -4.54 0.72
CA GLU A 245 23.65 -3.36 1.62
C GLU A 245 22.57 -3.52 2.70
N MET A 246 21.42 -4.10 2.35
CA MET A 246 20.35 -4.43 3.31
C MET A 246 20.80 -5.53 4.29
N MET A 247 21.57 -6.52 3.83
CA MET A 247 22.17 -7.53 4.71
C MET A 247 23.24 -6.90 5.61
N GLU A 248 24.16 -6.09 5.09
CA GLU A 248 25.20 -5.43 5.91
C GLU A 248 24.62 -4.49 6.99
N THR A 249 23.50 -3.83 6.72
CA THR A 249 22.87 -2.89 7.67
C THR A 249 22.05 -3.61 8.75
N TYR A 250 21.51 -4.79 8.47
CA TYR A 250 20.54 -5.46 9.34
C TYR A 250 20.87 -6.94 9.68
N GLY A 251 22.03 -7.47 9.23
CA GLY A 251 22.55 -8.83 9.49
C GLY A 251 23.11 -9.56 8.28
#